data_AF-A0A958RZI2-F1
#
_entry.id   AF-A0A958RZI2-F1
#
_cell.length_a   1.000
_cell.length_b   1.000
_cell.length_c   1.000
_cell.angle_alpha   90.00
_cell.angle_beta   90.00
_cell.angle_gamma   90.00
#
_symmetry.space_group_name_H-M   'P 1'
#
loop_
_entity.id
_entity.type
_entity.pdbx_description
1 polymer ?
#
loop_
_entity_poly.entity_id
_entity_poly.type
_entity_poly.pdbx_seq_one_letter_code
_entity_poly.pdbx_strand_id
1 'polypeptide(L)'
;MTTEQYFEKAKFIWKNYVPKQGQSEFVQGELLRAVEKLRDEAQRNGNINWDHGHLILANYIKDTLTNSGCFDLRKNEEIESDINRLMDYDHPYVEDDIYDRLCDRVVDFFIQNPEPIKNPYNENLFR
;
A
#
# COMPACT_ATOMS: atom_id res chain seq x y z
N MET A 1 -7.30 16.15 -7.22
CA MET A 1 -7.58 16.46 -5.80
C MET A 1 -6.38 17.19 -5.23
N THR A 2 -6.57 18.01 -4.20
CA THR A 2 -5.46 18.66 -3.47
C THR A 2 -4.79 17.66 -2.51
N THR A 3 -3.56 17.95 -2.06
CA THR A 3 -2.86 17.15 -1.04
C THR A 3 -3.70 16.97 0.22
N GLU A 4 -4.38 18.02 0.68
CA GLU A 4 -5.28 17.96 1.84
C GLU A 4 -6.45 17.00 1.63
N GLN A 5 -7.04 16.98 0.43
CA GLN A 5 -8.13 16.06 0.11
C GLN A 5 -7.67 14.59 0.07
N TYR A 6 -6.47 14.32 -0.47
CA TYR A 6 -5.87 12.99 -0.42
C TYR A 6 -5.64 12.55 1.03
N PHE A 7 -5.03 13.41 1.84
CA PHE A 7 -4.76 13.13 3.25
C PHE A 7 -6.03 12.78 4.04
N GLU A 8 -7.10 13.58 3.94
CA GLU A 8 -8.33 13.30 4.68
C GLU A 8 -9.02 12.00 4.21
N LYS A 9 -8.90 11.64 2.93
CA LYS A 9 -9.39 10.33 2.43
C LYS A 9 -8.54 9.17 2.92
N ALA A 10 -7.21 9.27 2.90
CA ALA A 10 -6.32 8.25 3.44
C ALA A 10 -6.59 8.03 4.94
N LYS A 11 -6.76 9.13 5.70
CA LYS A 11 -7.14 9.11 7.12
C LYS A 11 -8.50 8.46 7.36
N PHE A 12 -9.47 8.66 6.46
CA PHE A 12 -10.74 7.95 6.52
C PHE A 12 -10.55 6.44 6.34
N ILE A 13 -9.80 6.01 5.32
CA ILE A 13 -9.48 4.59 5.08
C ILE A 13 -8.79 3.99 6.31
N TRP A 14 -7.79 4.69 6.85
CA TRP A 14 -7.06 4.26 8.04
C TRP A 14 -7.98 4.03 9.24
N LYS A 15 -8.84 5.01 9.55
CA LYS A 15 -9.71 4.94 10.74
C LYS A 15 -10.80 3.88 10.64
N ASN A 16 -11.29 3.59 9.44
CA ASN A 16 -12.46 2.75 9.25
C ASN A 16 -12.13 1.34 8.77
N TYR A 17 -11.04 1.15 8.02
CA TYR A 17 -10.72 -0.12 7.36
C TYR A 17 -9.40 -0.73 7.83
N VAL A 18 -8.46 0.03 8.38
CA VAL A 18 -7.21 -0.55 8.91
C VAL A 18 -7.45 -1.04 10.35
N PRO A 19 -7.32 -2.35 10.62
CA PRO A 19 -7.51 -2.88 11.97
C PRO A 19 -6.29 -2.55 12.83
N LYS A 20 -6.49 -2.59 14.16
CA LYS A 20 -5.37 -2.45 15.11
C LYS A 20 -4.35 -3.58 15.00
N GLN A 21 -4.79 -4.77 14.61
CA GLN A 21 -3.97 -5.98 14.48
C GLN A 21 -4.54 -6.87 13.36
N GLY A 22 -3.65 -7.60 12.68
CA GLY A 22 -4.00 -8.50 11.59
C GLY A 22 -4.26 -7.80 10.25
N GLN A 23 -4.76 -8.59 9.31
CA GLN A 23 -5.13 -8.13 7.97
C GLN A 23 -6.46 -7.38 8.00
N SER A 24 -6.57 -6.36 7.16
CA SER A 24 -7.82 -5.63 6.98
C SER A 24 -8.90 -6.52 6.39
N GLU A 25 -10.15 -6.31 6.82
CA GLU A 25 -11.33 -6.93 6.22
C GLU A 25 -11.58 -6.43 4.79
N PHE A 26 -11.08 -5.25 4.45
CA PHE A 26 -11.29 -4.61 3.15
C PHE A 26 -9.98 -4.35 2.41
N VAL A 27 -10.01 -4.50 1.08
CA VAL A 27 -8.85 -4.30 0.19
C VAL A 27 -8.28 -2.90 0.35
N GLN A 28 -9.14 -1.88 0.44
CA GLN A 28 -8.73 -0.49 0.62
C GLN A 28 -7.91 -0.29 1.89
N GLY A 29 -8.34 -0.92 3.00
CA GLY A 29 -7.59 -0.89 4.26
C GLY A 29 -6.28 -1.68 4.17
N GLU A 30 -6.29 -2.85 3.52
CA GLU A 30 -5.09 -3.69 3.41
C GLU A 30 -4.00 -3.04 2.56
N LEU A 31 -4.39 -2.38 1.46
CA LEU A 31 -3.48 -1.59 0.64
C LEU A 31 -2.79 -0.48 1.44
N LEU A 32 -3.55 0.31 2.19
CA LEU A 32 -2.98 1.40 2.99
C LEU A 32 -2.09 0.86 4.12
N ARG A 33 -2.53 -0.22 4.79
CA ARG A 33 -1.74 -0.91 5.82
C ARG A 33 -0.43 -1.45 5.26
N ALA A 34 -0.45 -2.02 4.06
CA ALA A 34 0.72 -2.56 3.38
C ALA A 34 1.75 -1.47 3.09
N VAL A 35 1.32 -0.32 2.53
CA VAL A 35 2.20 0.83 2.26
C VAL A 35 2.87 1.30 3.55
N GLU A 36 2.10 1.48 4.63
CA GLU A 36 2.63 1.95 5.91
C GLU A 36 3.54 0.92 6.61
N LYS A 37 3.30 -0.37 6.42
CA LYS A 37 4.20 -1.43 6.92
C LYS A 37 5.56 -1.40 6.20
N LEU A 38 5.57 -1.17 4.89
CA LEU A 38 6.82 -1.01 4.12
C LEU A 38 7.55 0.29 4.51
N ARG A 39 6.81 1.40 4.64
CA ARG A 39 7.34 2.70 5.10
C ARG A 39 8.03 2.56 6.45
N ASP A 40 7.32 2.00 7.41
CA ASP A 40 7.80 1.80 8.78
C ASP A 40 9.04 0.91 8.85
N GLU A 41 9.07 -0.18 8.08
CA GLU A 41 10.22 -1.09 8.03
C GLU A 41 11.47 -0.40 7.47
N ALA A 42 11.34 0.33 6.37
CA ALA A 42 12.48 1.03 5.78
C ALA A 42 12.96 2.19 6.66
N GLN A 43 12.06 3.06 7.11
CA GLN A 43 12.41 4.29 7.82
C GLN A 43 12.85 4.04 9.26
N ARG A 44 12.19 3.13 9.98
CA ARG A 44 12.48 2.89 11.41
C ARG A 44 13.50 1.78 11.61
N ASN A 45 13.46 0.75 10.79
CA ASN A 45 14.27 -0.45 10.98
C ASN A 45 15.41 -0.59 9.97
N GLY A 46 15.47 0.27 8.94
CA GLY A 46 16.47 0.15 7.88
C GLY A 46 16.37 -1.20 7.16
N ASN A 47 15.15 -1.73 7.02
CA ASN A 47 14.85 -3.07 6.53
C ASN A 47 15.41 -4.24 7.35
N ILE A 48 16.03 -4.09 8.52
CA ILE A 48 16.65 -5.24 9.22
C ILE A 48 15.67 -6.39 9.56
N ASN A 49 14.37 -6.11 9.67
CA ASN A 49 13.32 -7.11 9.92
C ASN A 49 12.57 -7.50 8.63
N TRP A 50 13.10 -7.15 7.46
CA TRP A 50 12.53 -7.53 6.18
C TRP A 50 12.50 -9.05 6.02
N ASP A 51 11.40 -9.55 5.45
CA ASP A 51 11.17 -10.98 5.28
C ASP A 51 10.16 -11.24 4.16
N HIS A 52 9.75 -12.50 4.03
CA HIS A 52 8.75 -12.91 3.06
C HIS A 52 7.40 -12.19 3.20
N GLY A 53 6.99 -11.80 4.42
CA GLY A 53 5.76 -11.05 4.64
C GLY A 53 5.79 -9.66 4.01
N HIS A 54 6.93 -8.97 4.01
CA HIS A 54 7.07 -7.70 3.30
C HIS A 54 7.00 -7.87 1.79
N LEU A 55 7.58 -8.95 1.25
CA LEU A 55 7.46 -9.28 -0.17
C LEU A 55 6.00 -9.58 -0.54
N ILE A 56 5.23 -10.25 0.32
CA ILE A 56 3.80 -10.46 0.11
C ILE A 56 3.07 -9.13 0.07
N LEU A 57 3.32 -8.22 1.02
CA LEU A 57 2.67 -6.90 1.06
C LEU A 57 3.02 -6.04 -0.18
N ALA A 58 4.29 -6.02 -0.59
CA ALA A 58 4.74 -5.29 -1.76
C ALA A 58 4.05 -5.79 -3.04
N ASN A 59 4.04 -7.11 -3.27
CA ASN A 59 3.34 -7.69 -4.41
C ASN A 59 1.83 -7.48 -4.33
N TYR A 60 1.23 -7.56 -3.14
CA TYR A 60 -0.19 -7.28 -2.94
C TYR A 60 -0.55 -5.86 -3.39
N ILE A 61 0.24 -4.84 -3.03
CA ILE A 61 0.03 -3.46 -3.48
C ILE A 61 0.11 -3.38 -5.01
N LYS A 62 1.21 -3.89 -5.58
CA LYS A 62 1.46 -3.87 -7.03
C LYS A 62 0.31 -4.54 -7.79
N ASP A 63 0.07 -5.81 -7.52
CA ASP A 63 -0.85 -6.64 -8.29
C ASP A 63 -2.30 -6.15 -8.12
N THR A 64 -2.68 -5.72 -6.92
CA THR A 64 -4.05 -5.22 -6.69
C THR A 64 -4.28 -3.91 -7.42
N LEU A 65 -3.34 -2.96 -7.35
CA LEU A 65 -3.52 -1.66 -8.01
C LEU A 65 -3.44 -1.79 -9.53
N THR A 66 -2.45 -2.50 -10.07
CA THR A 66 -2.24 -2.56 -11.53
C THR A 66 -3.29 -3.41 -12.25
N ASN A 67 -3.80 -4.47 -11.61
CA ASN A 67 -4.87 -5.31 -12.19
C ASN A 67 -6.28 -4.76 -11.95
N SER A 68 -6.43 -3.67 -11.20
CA SER A 68 -7.75 -3.09 -10.88
C SER A 68 -8.49 -2.48 -12.08
N GLY A 69 -7.76 -2.14 -13.16
CA GLY A 69 -8.30 -1.34 -14.26
C GLY A 69 -8.55 0.13 -13.91
N CYS A 70 -8.15 0.59 -12.72
CA CYS A 70 -8.37 1.98 -12.26
C CYS A 70 -7.37 3.00 -12.81
N PHE A 71 -6.30 2.54 -13.46
CA PHE A 71 -5.16 3.37 -13.87
C PHE A 71 -4.80 3.15 -15.34
N ASP A 72 -4.23 4.18 -15.96
CA ASP A 72 -3.65 4.08 -17.30
C ASP A 72 -2.28 3.35 -17.26
N LEU A 73 -1.76 3.02 -18.44
CA LEU A 73 -0.50 2.30 -18.59
C LEU A 73 0.66 3.01 -17.88
N ARG A 74 0.75 4.34 -17.99
CA ARG A 74 1.84 5.11 -17.40
C ARG A 74 1.80 5.07 -15.88
N LYS A 75 0.62 5.18 -15.28
CA LYS A 75 0.45 5.07 -13.83
C LYS A 75 0.72 3.65 -13.34
N ASN A 76 0.33 2.63 -14.10
CA ASN A 76 0.67 1.25 -13.77
C ASN A 76 2.20 1.03 -13.78
N GLU A 77 2.89 1.52 -14.80
CA GLU A 77 4.36 1.48 -14.87
C GLU A 77 5.03 2.22 -13.69
N GLU A 78 4.48 3.37 -13.26
CA GLU A 78 4.97 4.11 -12.09
C GLU A 78 4.78 3.30 -10.80
N ILE A 79 3.59 2.72 -10.58
CA ILE A 79 3.32 1.85 -9.42
C ILE A 79 4.26 0.64 -9.40
N GLU A 80 4.49 -0.01 -10.54
CA GLU A 80 5.42 -1.13 -10.63
C GLU A 80 6.86 -0.72 -10.32
N SER A 81 7.32 0.39 -10.90
CA SER A 81 8.66 0.93 -10.64
C SER A 81 8.86 1.27 -9.16
N ASP A 82 7.86 1.91 -8.55
CA ASP A 82 7.87 2.29 -7.14
C ASP A 82 7.96 1.08 -6.24
N ILE A 83 7.11 0.07 -6.45
CA ILE A 83 7.15 -1.16 -5.66
C ILE A 83 8.47 -1.91 -5.87
N ASN A 84 8.97 -1.99 -7.12
CA ASN A 84 10.27 -2.62 -7.38
C ASN A 84 11.40 -1.90 -6.65
N ARG A 85 11.35 -0.56 -6.53
CA ARG A 85 12.32 0.19 -5.73
C ARG A 85 12.21 -0.14 -4.25
N LEU A 86 10.99 -0.25 -3.71
CA LEU A 86 10.77 -0.61 -2.30
C LEU A 86 11.17 -2.07 -1.97
N MET A 87 11.15 -2.96 -2.96
CA MET A 87 11.57 -4.35 -2.82
C MET A 87 13.09 -4.55 -2.80
N ASP A 88 13.88 -3.52 -3.11
CA ASP A 88 15.34 -3.55 -2.96
C ASP A 88 15.72 -3.46 -1.47
N TYR A 89 15.67 -4.63 -0.83
CA TYR A 89 15.96 -4.83 0.58
C TYR A 89 17.32 -4.26 1.00
N ASP A 90 18.36 -4.52 0.19
CA ASP A 90 19.75 -4.14 0.49
C ASP A 90 19.95 -2.62 0.48
N HIS A 91 19.02 -1.88 -0.14
CA HIS A 91 19.05 -0.43 -0.23
C HIS A 91 17.72 0.18 0.23
N PRO A 92 17.43 0.23 1.55
CA PRO A 92 16.18 0.76 2.08
C PRO A 92 15.84 2.14 1.52
N TYR A 93 14.58 2.34 1.11
CA TYR A 93 14.09 3.63 0.63
C TYR A 93 13.44 4.40 1.78
N VAL A 94 14.06 5.51 2.20
CA VAL A 94 13.65 6.24 3.42
C VAL A 94 12.89 7.54 3.15
N GLU A 95 12.89 8.03 1.91
CA GLU A 95 12.17 9.25 1.54
C GLU A 95 10.66 8.98 1.42
N ASP A 96 9.85 9.98 1.74
CA ASP A 96 8.38 9.84 1.80
C ASP A 96 7.69 9.85 0.43
N ASP A 97 8.33 10.33 -0.62
CA ASP A 97 7.71 10.62 -1.92
C ASP A 97 7.12 9.38 -2.62
N ILE A 98 7.78 8.22 -2.55
CA ILE A 98 7.24 6.95 -3.07
C ILE A 98 6.03 6.51 -2.23
N TYR A 99 6.15 6.55 -0.90
CA TYR A 99 5.07 6.10 -0.01
C TYR A 99 3.84 6.98 -0.12
N ASP A 100 4.02 8.30 -0.19
CA ASP A 100 2.95 9.27 -0.36
C ASP A 100 2.27 9.10 -1.72
N ARG A 101 3.05 8.87 -2.79
CA ARG A 101 2.49 8.58 -4.11
C ARG A 101 1.70 7.28 -4.14
N LEU A 102 2.17 6.21 -3.48
CA LEU A 102 1.42 4.96 -3.34
C LEU A 102 0.15 5.16 -2.52
N CYS A 103 0.21 5.89 -1.40
CA CYS A 103 -0.98 6.27 -0.61
C CYS A 103 -2.02 7.01 -1.47
N ASP A 104 -1.60 7.94 -2.32
CA ASP A 104 -2.48 8.62 -3.27
C ASP A 104 -3.13 7.64 -4.24
N ARG A 105 -2.40 6.61 -4.73
CA ARG A 105 -2.99 5.57 -5.59
C ARG A 105 -3.98 4.70 -4.84
N VAL A 106 -3.76 4.40 -3.56
CA VAL A 106 -4.76 3.73 -2.71
C VAL A 106 -6.04 4.57 -2.59
N VAL A 107 -5.91 5.89 -2.44
CA VAL A 107 -7.06 6.80 -2.38
C VAL A 107 -7.79 6.86 -3.73
N ASP A 108 -7.07 6.92 -4.86
CA ASP A 108 -7.68 6.85 -6.19
C ASP A 108 -8.48 5.56 -6.38
N PHE A 109 -7.89 4.42 -5.97
CA PHE A 109 -8.56 3.13 -5.99
C PHE A 109 -9.83 3.14 -5.14
N PHE A 110 -9.78 3.71 -3.93
CA PHE A 110 -10.96 3.86 -3.05
C PHE A 110 -12.05 4.74 -3.68
N ILE A 111 -11.71 5.80 -4.39
CA ILE A 111 -12.70 6.68 -5.05
C ILE A 111 -13.41 5.95 -6.19
N GLN A 112 -12.69 5.13 -6.95
CA GLN A 112 -13.27 4.33 -8.04
C GLN A 112 -14.04 3.11 -7.53
N ASN A 113 -13.80 2.69 -6.29
CA ASN A 113 -14.46 1.57 -5.63
C ASN A 113 -15.09 2.03 -4.30
N PRO A 114 -16.19 2.82 -4.35
CA PRO A 114 -16.79 3.42 -3.17
C PRO A 114 -17.44 2.38 -2.24
N GLU A 115 -17.86 1.24 -2.80
CA GLU A 115 -18.29 0.08 -2.01
C GLU A 115 -17.05 -0.70 -1.53
N PRO A 116 -16.90 -0.93 -0.22
CA PRO A 116 -15.75 -1.66 0.32
C PRO A 116 -15.62 -3.06 -0.25
N ILE A 117 -14.43 -3.41 -0.75
CA ILE A 117 -14.17 -4.72 -1.37
C ILE A 117 -13.63 -5.65 -0.29
N LYS A 118 -14.21 -6.84 -0.14
CA LYS A 118 -13.70 -7.84 0.82
C LYS A 118 -12.28 -8.26 0.46
N ASN A 119 -11.38 -8.20 1.44
CA ASN A 119 -10.02 -8.68 1.30
C ASN A 119 -9.98 -10.19 1.59
N PRO A 120 -9.50 -11.03 0.66
CA PRO A 120 -9.22 -12.43 0.95
C PRO A 120 -8.13 -12.55 2.03
N TYR A 121 -8.39 -13.38 3.04
CA TYR A 121 -7.39 -13.65 4.07
C TYR A 121 -6.20 -14.44 3.49
N ASN A 122 -4.99 -13.99 3.74
CA ASN A 122 -3.76 -14.69 3.36
C ASN A 122 -3.12 -15.36 4.57
N GLU A 123 -3.21 -16.69 4.66
CA GLU A 123 -2.64 -17.47 5.77
C GLU A 123 -1.11 -17.41 5.89
N ASN A 124 -0.41 -17.00 4.81
CA ASN A 124 1.04 -16.85 4.79
C ASN A 124 1.50 -15.44 5.23
N LEU A 125 0.57 -14.52 5.50
CA LEU A 125 0.87 -13.15 5.93
C LEU A 125 0.62 -12.99 7.44
N PHE A 126 1.69 -13.16 8.21
CA PHE A 126 1.68 -13.09 9.69
C PHE A 126 1.93 -11.67 10.26
N ARG A 127 1.74 -10.61 9.46
CA ARG A 127 2.12 -9.21 9.77
C ARG A 127 0.97 -8.27 10.11
#